data_AF-A0A1G9JEI2-F1
#
_entry.id   AF-A0A1G9JEI2-F1
#
_cell.length_a   1.000
_cell.length_b   1.000
_cell.length_c   1.000
_cell.angle_alpha   90.00
_cell.angle_beta   90.00
_cell.angle_gamma   90.00
#
_symmetry.space_group_name_H-M   'P 1'
#
loop_
_entity.id
_entity.type
_entity.pdbx_description
1 polymer ?
#
loop_
_entity_poly.entity_id
_entity_poly.type
_entity_poly.pdbx_seq_one_letter_code
_entity_poly.pdbx_strand_id
1 'polypeptide(L)'
;MALTTIECKGIVKGKVTGEILFSRKPLSFIGGVDPETGIIQDPLSDQCGQSMADKILVFPFGKGSSGAGLVLLELARVGKAPKALVNLRTNTVLLTGPLVMREFYKKEMPVVCVDEAGMESLSEVNEATVDSTAGAITFTA
;
A
#
# COMPACT_ATOMS: atom_id res chain seq x y z
N MET A 1 -25.70 3.45 4.83
CA MET A 1 -24.29 3.66 4.46
C MET A 1 -23.80 4.87 5.22
N ALA A 2 -22.99 4.63 6.26
CA ALA A 2 -22.42 5.69 7.09
C ALA A 2 -20.96 5.89 6.67
N LEU A 3 -20.51 7.15 6.61
CA LEU A 3 -19.12 7.47 6.36
C LEU A 3 -18.32 7.24 7.65
N THR A 4 -17.40 6.30 7.61
CA THR A 4 -16.47 6.00 8.71
C THR A 4 -15.12 6.66 8.42
N THR A 5 -14.48 7.19 9.46
CA THR A 5 -13.14 7.78 9.38
C THR A 5 -12.25 7.14 10.44
N ILE A 6 -11.05 6.73 10.05
CA ILE A 6 -10.00 6.26 10.96
C ILE A 6 -8.79 7.19 10.89
N GLU A 7 -8.16 7.42 12.02
CA GLU A 7 -6.92 8.20 12.09
C GLU A 7 -5.73 7.38 11.59
N CYS A 8 -4.78 8.05 10.94
CA CYS A 8 -3.55 7.43 10.47
C CYS A 8 -2.39 8.43 10.53
N LYS A 9 -1.18 7.90 10.69
CA LYS A 9 0.05 8.67 10.59
C LYS A 9 0.51 8.74 9.13
N GLY A 10 0.44 9.94 8.54
CA GLY A 10 1.02 10.20 7.22
C GLY A 10 2.54 10.08 7.20
N ILE A 11 3.08 9.27 6.27
CA ILE A 11 4.53 9.07 6.08
C ILE A 11 4.98 9.69 4.75
N VAL A 12 4.26 9.38 3.67
CA VAL A 12 4.47 9.96 2.34
C VAL A 12 3.18 10.69 1.95
N LYS A 13 3.33 11.96 1.59
CA LYS A 13 2.22 12.84 1.21
C LYS A 13 1.52 12.37 -0.06
N GLY A 14 0.23 12.63 -0.12
CA GLY A 14 -0.66 12.30 -1.23
C GLY A 14 -2.07 12.03 -0.73
N LYS A 15 -3.03 12.04 -1.67
CA LYS A 15 -4.42 11.70 -1.43
C LYS A 15 -4.94 10.85 -2.58
N VAL A 16 -5.57 9.73 -2.28
CA VAL A 16 -6.09 8.83 -3.31
C VAL A 16 -7.30 8.05 -2.83
N THR A 17 -8.16 7.70 -3.77
CA THR A 17 -9.30 6.80 -3.58
C THR A 17 -9.11 5.56 -4.45
N GLY A 18 -9.43 4.38 -3.90
CA GLY A 18 -9.37 3.15 -4.67
C GLY A 18 -9.79 1.91 -3.89
N GLU A 19 -9.91 0.82 -4.64
CA GLU A 19 -10.22 -0.50 -4.12
C GLU A 19 -9.14 -0.96 -3.14
N ILE A 20 -9.54 -1.56 -2.03
CA ILE A 20 -8.63 -2.13 -1.05
C ILE A 20 -8.20 -3.54 -1.48
N LEU A 21 -6.89 -3.78 -1.42
CA LEU A 21 -6.33 -5.12 -1.38
C LEU A 21 -5.78 -5.37 0.03
N PHE A 22 -6.54 -6.11 0.84
CA PHE A 22 -6.23 -6.35 2.24
C PHE A 22 -5.48 -7.67 2.42
N SER A 23 -4.31 -7.62 3.06
CA SER A 23 -3.53 -8.79 3.44
C SER A 23 -3.37 -8.83 4.96
N ARG A 24 -3.76 -9.95 5.58
CA ARG A 24 -3.50 -10.22 7.00
C ARG A 24 -2.04 -10.59 7.23
N LYS A 25 -1.32 -10.99 6.17
CA LYS A 25 0.07 -11.42 6.25
C LYS A 25 1.04 -10.32 5.81
N PRO A 26 2.27 -10.30 6.34
CA PRO A 26 3.29 -9.39 5.83
C PRO A 26 3.73 -9.83 4.43
N LEU A 27 3.95 -8.86 3.53
CA LEU A 27 4.29 -9.09 2.12
C LEU A 27 5.79 -8.98 1.86
N SER A 28 6.33 -9.88 1.03
CA SER A 28 7.68 -9.74 0.46
C SER A 28 7.59 -9.15 -0.94
N PHE A 29 8.24 -8.01 -1.17
CA PHE A 29 8.29 -7.41 -2.51
C PHE A 29 9.36 -8.05 -3.38
N ILE A 30 10.50 -8.41 -2.79
CA ILE A 30 11.58 -9.09 -3.52
C ILE A 30 11.24 -10.56 -3.64
N GLY A 31 11.14 -11.04 -4.88
CA GLY A 31 10.82 -12.43 -5.21
C GLY A 31 9.37 -12.85 -4.90
N GLY A 32 8.60 -12.02 -4.19
CA GLY A 32 7.19 -12.27 -3.87
C GLY A 32 6.21 -11.49 -4.74
N VAL A 33 6.70 -10.59 -5.60
CA VAL A 33 5.91 -9.75 -6.50
C VAL A 33 6.58 -9.74 -7.87
N ASP A 34 5.77 -9.93 -8.89
CA ASP A 34 6.18 -9.74 -10.28
C ASP A 34 6.19 -8.23 -10.62
N PRO A 35 7.35 -7.64 -10.88
CA PRO A 35 7.47 -6.21 -11.17
C PRO A 35 6.87 -5.80 -12.52
N GLU A 36 6.61 -6.73 -13.44
CA GLU A 36 6.02 -6.42 -14.76
C GLU A 36 4.49 -6.41 -14.72
N THR A 37 3.89 -7.25 -13.86
CA THR A 37 2.44 -7.44 -13.80
C THR A 37 1.79 -6.85 -12.55
N GLY A 38 2.56 -6.64 -11.47
CA GLY A 38 2.05 -6.26 -10.15
C GLY A 38 1.33 -7.40 -9.43
N ILE A 39 1.45 -8.64 -9.91
CA ILE A 39 0.88 -9.82 -9.28
C ILE A 39 1.74 -10.26 -8.11
N ILE A 40 1.10 -10.54 -6.97
CA ILE A 40 1.74 -11.15 -5.81
C ILE A 40 1.92 -12.63 -6.11
N GLN A 41 3.17 -13.09 -6.19
CA GLN A 41 3.55 -14.46 -6.51
C GLN A 41 3.99 -15.26 -5.28
N ASP A 42 4.17 -14.62 -4.12
CA ASP A 42 4.54 -15.30 -2.88
C ASP A 42 3.44 -16.31 -2.47
N PRO A 43 3.68 -17.63 -2.54
CA PRO A 43 2.68 -18.64 -2.22
C PRO A 43 2.33 -18.67 -0.72
N LEU A 44 3.14 -18.04 0.13
CA LEU A 44 2.85 -17.91 1.56
C LEU A 44 1.95 -16.72 1.87
N SER A 45 1.76 -15.82 0.91
CA SER A 45 0.83 -14.69 0.99
C SER A 45 -0.62 -15.18 0.89
N ASP A 46 -1.51 -14.56 1.66
CA ASP A 46 -2.97 -14.71 1.53
C ASP A 46 -3.52 -13.99 0.29
N GLN A 47 -2.70 -13.14 -0.35
CA GLN A 47 -3.04 -12.44 -1.60
C GLN A 47 -2.30 -13.00 -2.82
N CYS A 48 -1.77 -14.22 -2.73
CA CYS A 48 -1.12 -14.89 -3.86
C CYS A 48 -2.06 -14.97 -5.08
N GLY A 49 -1.55 -14.58 -6.25
CA GLY A 49 -2.29 -14.50 -7.51
C GLY A 49 -3.09 -13.20 -7.72
N GLN A 50 -3.19 -12.33 -6.71
CA GLN A 50 -3.86 -11.04 -6.82
C GLN A 50 -2.91 -9.96 -7.33
N SER A 51 -3.43 -9.01 -8.12
CA SER A 51 -2.68 -7.83 -8.54
C SER A 51 -2.91 -6.66 -7.58
N MET A 52 -1.82 -6.02 -7.18
CA MET A 52 -1.85 -4.79 -6.36
C MET A 52 -1.99 -3.52 -7.20
N ALA A 53 -1.91 -3.63 -8.54
CA ALA A 53 -1.92 -2.49 -9.43
C ALA A 53 -3.21 -1.68 -9.26
N ASP A 54 -3.07 -0.36 -9.15
CA ASP A 54 -4.18 0.58 -8.99
C ASP A 54 -5.07 0.39 -7.73
N LYS A 55 -4.61 -0.39 -6.74
CA LYS A 55 -5.29 -0.65 -5.47
C LYS A 55 -4.63 0.04 -4.28
N ILE A 56 -5.38 0.21 -3.19
CA ILE A 56 -4.86 0.57 -1.87
C ILE A 56 -4.41 -0.72 -1.18
N LEU A 57 -3.11 -0.90 -1.05
CA LEU A 57 -2.53 -2.10 -0.49
C LEU A 57 -2.43 -1.97 1.04
N VAL A 58 -3.21 -2.78 1.77
CA VAL A 58 -3.27 -2.78 3.23
C VAL A 58 -2.61 -4.05 3.75
N PHE A 59 -1.54 -3.93 4.53
CA PHE A 59 -0.77 -5.08 5.02
C PHE A 59 0.05 -4.73 6.27
N PRO A 60 0.43 -5.67 7.15
CA PRO A 60 1.01 -5.35 8.44
C PRO A 60 2.36 -4.62 8.32
N PHE A 61 3.28 -5.20 7.55
CA PHE A 61 4.63 -4.67 7.29
C PHE A 61 5.25 -5.37 6.09
N GLY A 62 6.25 -4.73 5.47
CA GLY A 62 7.06 -5.34 4.42
C GLY A 62 8.14 -6.28 4.98
N LYS A 63 8.31 -7.45 4.35
CA LYS A 63 9.42 -8.38 4.56
C LYS A 63 10.53 -8.14 3.54
N GLY A 64 11.77 -8.48 3.93
CA GLY A 64 12.96 -8.35 3.11
C GLY A 64 13.79 -7.12 3.48
N SER A 65 15.11 -7.28 3.38
CA SER A 65 16.09 -6.32 3.92
C SER A 65 16.54 -5.27 2.91
N SER A 66 16.49 -5.59 1.61
CA SER A 66 17.11 -4.81 0.55
C SER A 66 16.21 -4.75 -0.68
N GLY A 67 16.03 -3.57 -1.29
CA GLY A 67 15.45 -3.44 -2.62
C GLY A 67 13.92 -3.42 -2.74
N ALA A 68 13.14 -3.57 -1.66
CA ALA A 68 11.67 -3.53 -1.73
C ALA A 68 11.15 -2.25 -2.41
N GLY A 69 11.75 -1.10 -2.10
CA GLY A 69 11.42 0.15 -2.78
C GLY A 69 11.83 0.21 -4.26
N LEU A 70 12.85 -0.55 -4.70
CA LEU A 70 13.19 -0.67 -6.13
C LEU A 70 12.11 -1.44 -6.88
N VAL A 71 11.53 -2.49 -6.28
CA VAL A 71 10.38 -3.19 -6.88
C VAL A 71 9.19 -2.25 -7.01
N LEU A 72 8.87 -1.47 -5.97
CA LEU A 72 7.82 -0.44 -6.06
C LEU A 72 8.12 0.61 -7.13
N LEU A 73 9.38 1.00 -7.30
CA LEU A 73 9.80 1.93 -8.34
C LEU A 73 9.62 1.33 -9.75
N GLU A 74 9.98 0.07 -9.95
CA GLU A 74 9.76 -0.62 -11.23
C GLU A 74 8.27 -0.78 -11.53
N LEU A 75 7.48 -1.20 -10.56
CA LEU A 75 6.02 -1.23 -10.66
C LEU A 75 5.47 0.14 -11.04
N ALA A 76 5.97 1.21 -10.43
CA ALA A 76 5.56 2.57 -10.76
C ALA A 76 5.96 2.95 -12.19
N ARG A 77 7.15 2.55 -12.65
CA ARG A 77 7.65 2.79 -14.01
C ARG A 77 6.74 2.14 -15.06
N VAL A 78 6.29 0.91 -14.82
CA VAL A 78 5.41 0.17 -15.76
C VAL A 78 3.91 0.40 -15.52
N GLY A 79 3.53 1.24 -14.54
CA GLY A 79 2.13 1.53 -14.24
C GLY A 79 1.38 0.39 -13.56
N LYS A 80 2.08 -0.43 -12.78
CA LYS A 80 1.53 -1.55 -11.98
C LYS A 80 1.71 -1.37 -10.47
N ALA A 81 2.11 -0.19 -10.03
CA ALA A 81 2.21 0.13 -8.61
C ALA A 81 0.82 0.22 -7.96
N PRO A 82 0.74 -0.04 -6.65
CA PRO A 82 -0.44 0.31 -5.87
C PRO A 82 -0.61 1.84 -5.81
N LYS A 83 -1.85 2.28 -5.59
CA LYS A 83 -2.20 3.70 -5.39
C LYS A 83 -1.74 4.22 -4.04
N ALA A 84 -1.81 3.39 -3.00
CA ALA A 84 -1.40 3.74 -1.65
C ALA A 84 -0.90 2.51 -0.89
N LEU A 85 -0.10 2.76 0.14
CA LEU A 85 0.31 1.75 1.11
C LEU A 85 -0.25 2.12 2.49
N VAL A 86 -0.91 1.17 3.14
CA VAL A 86 -1.40 1.29 4.51
C VAL A 86 -0.76 0.17 5.34
N ASN A 87 -0.01 0.53 6.37
CA ASN A 87 0.71 -0.43 7.20
C ASN A 87 0.45 -0.27 8.70
N LEU A 88 0.70 -1.33 9.50
CA LEU A 88 0.91 -1.14 10.94
C LEU A 88 2.28 -0.49 11.18
N ARG A 89 3.28 -0.97 10.43
CA ARG A 89 4.64 -0.47 10.51
C ARG A 89 5.31 -0.50 9.15
N THR A 90 5.77 0.66 8.71
CA THR A 90 6.61 0.80 7.51
C THR A 90 8.10 0.81 7.87
N ASN A 91 8.97 0.81 6.86
CA ASN A 91 10.42 0.90 7.03
C ASN A 91 11.05 1.76 5.92
N THR A 92 12.26 2.25 6.16
CA THR A 92 12.96 3.16 5.24
C THR A 92 13.22 2.54 3.86
N VAL A 93 13.47 1.23 3.79
CA VAL A 93 13.74 0.51 2.54
C VAL A 93 12.51 0.50 1.63
N LEU A 94 11.32 0.24 2.17
CA LEU A 94 10.06 0.29 1.44
C LEU A 94 9.75 1.72 0.97
N LEU A 95 9.98 2.71 1.84
CA LEU A 95 9.73 4.13 1.57
C LEU A 95 10.57 4.71 0.44
N THR A 96 11.71 4.09 0.10
CA THR A 96 12.52 4.56 -1.04
C THR A 96 11.73 4.57 -2.35
N GLY A 97 10.86 3.59 -2.60
CA GLY A 97 10.03 3.52 -3.81
C GLY A 97 9.08 4.73 -3.95
N PRO A 98 8.11 4.91 -3.03
CA PRO A 98 7.19 6.04 -3.04
C PRO A 98 7.89 7.42 -3.10
N LEU A 99 9.02 7.58 -2.40
CA LEU A 99 9.74 8.85 -2.39
C LEU A 99 10.46 9.13 -3.71
N VAL A 100 11.13 8.12 -4.28
CA VAL A 100 11.88 8.27 -5.53
C VAL A 100 10.93 8.40 -6.72
N MET A 101 9.84 7.63 -6.79
CA MET A 101 8.87 7.73 -7.89
C MET A 101 8.21 9.11 -7.97
N ARG A 102 8.03 9.79 -6.82
CA ARG A 102 7.52 11.16 -6.79
C ARG A 102 8.46 12.12 -7.50
N GLU A 103 9.77 11.94 -7.34
CA GLU A 103 10.75 12.82 -7.97
C GLU A 103 10.96 12.48 -9.45
N PHE A 104 11.13 11.20 -9.78
CA PHE A 104 11.51 10.76 -11.13
C PHE A 104 10.32 10.59 -12.08
N TYR A 105 9.18 10.10 -11.57
CA TYR A 105 8.00 9.81 -12.39
C TYR A 105 6.84 10.79 -12.17
N LYS A 106 6.99 11.74 -11.24
CA LYS A 106 5.93 12.69 -10.85
C LYS A 106 4.61 11.98 -10.48
N LYS A 107 4.72 10.77 -9.92
CA LYS A 107 3.60 9.96 -9.45
C LYS A 107 3.54 9.99 -7.93
N GLU A 108 2.35 10.16 -7.38
CA GLU A 108 2.13 10.10 -5.93
C GLU A 108 1.64 8.71 -5.52
N MET A 109 2.19 8.21 -4.41
CA MET A 109 1.73 7.00 -3.74
C MET A 109 1.77 7.28 -2.23
N PRO A 110 0.67 7.78 -1.64
CA PRO A 110 0.63 8.04 -0.21
C PRO A 110 0.93 6.77 0.58
N VAL A 111 1.71 6.95 1.65
CA VAL A 111 2.03 5.89 2.61
C VAL A 111 1.60 6.36 3.98
N VAL A 112 0.78 5.57 4.64
CA VAL A 112 0.26 5.87 5.98
C VAL A 112 0.43 4.67 6.91
N CYS A 113 0.57 4.93 8.20
CA CYS A 113 0.51 3.91 9.23
C CYS A 113 -0.76 4.05 10.07
N VAL A 114 -1.41 2.92 10.37
CA VAL A 114 -2.57 2.81 11.28
C VAL A 114 -2.20 1.90 12.45
N ASP A 115 -3.04 1.87 13.49
CA ASP A 115 -2.96 0.86 14.54
C ASP A 115 -3.69 -0.44 14.12
N GLU A 116 -3.69 -1.45 15.00
CA GLU A 116 -4.30 -2.76 14.73
C GLU A 116 -5.81 -2.65 14.53
N ALA A 117 -6.49 -1.82 15.33
CA ALA A 117 -7.93 -1.61 15.20
C ALA A 117 -8.30 -0.91 13.88
N GLY A 118 -7.53 0.11 13.51
CA GLY A 118 -7.67 0.82 12.24
C GLY A 118 -7.42 -0.10 11.05
N MET A 119 -6.40 -0.94 11.09
CA MET A 119 -6.17 -1.93 10.04
C MET A 119 -7.30 -2.95 9.94
N GLU A 120 -7.76 -3.52 11.07
CA GLU A 120 -8.84 -4.51 11.04
C GLU A 120 -10.16 -3.93 10.52
N SER A 121 -10.43 -2.64 10.78
CA SER A 121 -11.60 -1.95 10.25
C SER A 121 -11.65 -1.88 8.72
N LEU A 122 -10.50 -2.06 8.04
CA LEU A 122 -10.38 -2.07 6.59
C LEU A 122 -10.49 -3.47 5.97
N SER A 123 -10.62 -4.53 6.77
CA SER A 123 -10.56 -5.92 6.28
C SER A 123 -11.73 -6.31 5.35
N GLU A 124 -12.92 -5.74 5.60
CA GLU A 124 -14.15 -5.97 4.84
C GLU A 124 -14.55 -4.76 3.97
N VAL A 125 -13.66 -3.77 3.87
CA VAL A 125 -13.92 -2.53 3.13
C VAL A 125 -13.50 -2.71 1.68
N ASN A 126 -14.40 -2.45 0.75
CA ASN A 126 -14.12 -2.57 -0.69
C ASN A 126 -13.31 -1.38 -1.23
N GLU A 127 -13.65 -0.16 -0.82
CA GLU A 127 -13.05 1.08 -1.32
C GLU A 127 -12.83 2.07 -0.18
N ALA A 128 -11.69 2.75 -0.20
CA ALA A 128 -11.38 3.80 0.76
C ALA A 128 -10.68 4.99 0.09
N THR A 129 -10.72 6.13 0.78
CA THR A 129 -9.92 7.30 0.47
C THR A 129 -8.86 7.49 1.55
N VAL A 130 -7.60 7.44 1.15
CA VAL A 130 -6.44 7.68 2.02
C VAL A 130 -5.98 9.12 1.81
N ASP A 131 -6.01 9.92 2.88
CA ASP A 131 -5.49 11.28 2.91
C ASP A 131 -4.37 11.38 3.95
N SER A 132 -3.13 11.24 3.47
CA SER A 132 -1.94 11.28 4.32
C SER A 132 -1.65 12.67 4.90
N THR A 133 -2.23 13.74 4.31
CA THR A 133 -2.02 15.11 4.78
C THR A 133 -2.97 15.44 5.91
N ALA A 134 -4.24 15.01 5.78
CA ALA A 134 -5.22 15.09 6.85
C ALA A 134 -4.97 14.07 7.97
N GLY A 135 -4.19 13.01 7.70
CA GLY A 135 -3.95 11.93 8.65
C GLY A 135 -5.20 11.06 8.83
N ALA A 136 -5.96 10.84 7.75
CA ALA A 136 -7.24 10.13 7.81
C ALA A 136 -7.42 9.15 6.66
N ILE A 137 -8.09 8.03 6.94
CA ILE A 137 -8.64 7.12 5.94
C ILE A 137 -10.17 7.13 6.10
N THR A 138 -10.88 7.34 5.00
CA THR A 138 -12.35 7.44 4.98
C THR A 138 -12.94 6.37 4.07
N PHE A 139 -14.02 5.72 4.49
CA PHE A 139 -14.70 4.68 3.72
C PHE A 139 -16.16 4.57 4.13
N THR A 140 -16.94 3.86 3.31
CA THR A 140 -18.36 3.62 3.56
C THR A 140 -18.56 2.20 4.07
N ALA A 141 -19.26 2.06 5.21
CA ALA A 141 -19.70 0.80 5.77
C ALA A 141 -21.23 0.74 5.89
#